data_AF-A0A7C3ACJ3-F1
#
_entry.id   AF-A0A7C3ACJ3-F1
#
_cell.length_a   1.000
_cell.length_b   1.000
_cell.length_c   1.000
_cell.angle_alpha   90.00
_cell.angle_beta   90.00
_cell.angle_gamma   90.00
#
_symmetry.space_group_name_H-M   'P 1'
#
loop_
_entity.id
_entity.type
_entity.pdbx_description
1 polymer ?
#
loop_
_entity_poly.entity_id
_entity_poly.type
_entity_poly.pdbx_seq_one_letter_code
_entity_poly.pdbx_strand_id
1 'polypeptide(L)'
;MRRNLICIIAVLTLITPLSPGKDWVDGTPWAMEIHKRLKPVSAPTRPRPMLAPRLGERREFFALDLRKGRQYITSATLRGIGKHCYIFVEDRQWNRTVTLLTVELLKKAFDGRIYEIVTNAFGIPPDIDGDPRIYILLLDIPDVNLPGGEYISGYFSPVNEEKGTLFDPHYGVFLTSNEAEMIYLDCNPQNPYSDTARSTLAHEFQHLIHWKNDEDEETWVNEGCSMLASFLCGYGDQMKNHVRAFERNPSTSLVSWPRGGESLLASYGAAYLWMLYIYEHCGGITAVRAIAQNKLNGIEGVESALSSLGIHRSFDELFSDWKVTNLIDDRSLERGRYGYAHIDIHARPFKVIRGYPAELRGRRLNAYASDYIQLDPSREGRLNLLFEMAKGEDPDVRIVILRDDKAESVERMRINGETGVGRTVVDRFGSSYSHVVLAVSFPSGDSEYGVSARFGGEIRFSVIAVPNPIHGRYWEVIAIPSESPGADAPYPHLMFKGRKVGSDWKMKLTS
;
A
#
# COMPACT_ATOMS: atom_id res chain seq x y z
N MET A 1 -9.18 19.92 66.41
CA MET A 1 -9.99 20.10 65.19
C MET A 1 -9.09 19.98 63.97
N ARG A 2 -9.07 18.81 63.32
CA ARG A 2 -8.37 18.58 62.05
C ARG A 2 -9.26 19.10 60.92
N ARG A 3 -8.77 20.02 60.08
CA ARG A 3 -9.41 20.40 58.82
C ARG A 3 -8.68 19.67 57.69
N ASN A 4 -9.29 18.61 57.18
CA ASN A 4 -8.83 17.95 55.96
C ASN A 4 -9.25 18.80 54.76
N LEU A 5 -8.27 19.36 54.04
CA LEU A 5 -8.48 19.99 52.75
C LEU A 5 -8.55 18.86 51.69
N ILE A 6 -9.72 18.63 51.11
CA ILE A 6 -9.90 17.70 49.99
C ILE A 6 -9.62 18.48 48.71
N CYS A 7 -8.52 18.16 48.04
CA CYS A 7 -8.19 18.71 46.73
C CYS A 7 -8.94 17.90 45.67
N ILE A 8 -10.03 18.45 45.13
CA ILE A 8 -10.78 17.84 44.02
C ILE A 8 -10.06 18.21 42.72
N ILE A 9 -9.30 17.27 42.16
CA ILE A 9 -8.81 17.35 40.78
C ILE A 9 -10.00 16.98 39.88
N ALA A 10 -10.68 18.00 39.34
CA ALA A 10 -11.70 17.80 38.32
C ALA A 10 -11.00 17.56 36.97
N VAL A 11 -10.94 16.31 36.52
CA VAL A 11 -10.59 15.95 35.14
C VAL A 11 -11.81 16.24 34.28
N LEU A 12 -11.83 17.38 33.61
CA LEU A 12 -12.83 17.73 32.60
C LEU A 12 -12.50 17.00 31.30
N THR A 13 -13.05 15.81 31.12
CA THR A 13 -13.02 15.09 29.83
C THR A 13 -14.09 15.70 28.92
N LEU A 14 -13.71 16.69 28.13
CA LEU A 14 -14.52 17.17 27.01
C LEU A 14 -14.51 16.09 25.92
N ILE A 15 -15.51 15.21 25.93
CA ILE A 15 -15.82 14.35 24.78
C ILE A 15 -16.60 15.22 23.80
N THR A 16 -15.88 15.97 22.97
CA THR A 16 -16.47 16.53 21.77
C THR A 16 -16.72 15.38 20.80
N PRO A 17 -17.92 15.22 20.22
CA PRO A 17 -18.08 14.32 19.09
C PRO A 17 -17.09 14.75 18.02
N LEU A 18 -16.13 13.88 17.69
CA LEU A 18 -15.29 14.03 16.52
C LEU A 18 -16.24 14.10 15.32
N SER A 19 -16.43 15.31 14.77
CA SER A 19 -16.76 15.40 13.35
C SER A 19 -15.71 14.53 12.63
N PRO A 20 -16.09 13.63 11.71
CA PRO A 20 -15.10 12.89 10.95
C PRO A 20 -14.16 13.92 10.36
N GLY A 21 -12.92 13.96 10.87
CA GLY A 21 -11.92 14.89 10.39
C GLY A 21 -11.77 14.66 8.89
N LYS A 22 -11.64 15.74 8.12
CA LYS A 22 -11.26 15.62 6.72
C LYS A 22 -9.94 14.86 6.68
N ASP A 23 -9.84 13.81 5.87
CA ASP A 23 -8.59 13.09 5.68
C ASP A 23 -7.61 13.94 4.89
N TRP A 24 -6.32 13.70 5.08
CA TRP A 24 -5.27 14.45 4.39
C TRP A 24 -4.73 13.67 3.20
N VAL A 25 -4.31 14.42 2.18
CA VAL A 25 -3.49 13.93 1.07
C VAL A 25 -2.27 14.82 0.89
N ASP A 26 -1.28 14.31 0.18
CA ASP A 26 -0.10 15.06 -0.24
C ASP A 26 -0.36 15.83 -1.56
N GLY A 27 0.15 17.05 -1.63
CA GLY A 27 0.12 17.91 -2.81
C GLY A 27 1.33 17.77 -3.73
N THR A 28 2.40 17.08 -3.31
CA THR A 28 3.62 16.88 -4.09
C THR A 28 3.35 16.22 -5.45
N PRO A 29 2.49 15.19 -5.60
CA PRO A 29 2.16 14.64 -6.92
C PRO A 29 1.67 15.69 -7.92
N TRP A 30 0.85 16.65 -7.49
CA TRP A 30 0.40 17.76 -8.33
C TRP A 30 1.54 18.72 -8.66
N ALA A 31 2.41 19.04 -7.69
CA ALA A 31 3.58 19.88 -7.92
C ALA A 31 4.58 19.23 -8.91
N MET A 32 4.77 17.92 -8.84
CA MET A 32 5.59 17.14 -9.77
C MET A 32 4.98 17.14 -11.19
N GLU A 33 3.67 16.94 -11.33
CA GLU A 33 2.99 17.03 -12.63
C GLU A 33 3.11 18.43 -13.25
N ILE A 34 3.12 19.47 -12.41
CA ILE A 34 3.43 20.84 -12.82
C ILE A 34 4.86 20.94 -13.33
N HIS A 35 5.85 20.49 -12.55
CA HIS A 35 7.26 20.61 -12.91
C HIS A 35 7.61 19.84 -14.20
N LYS A 36 7.10 18.62 -14.40
CA LYS A 36 7.38 17.76 -15.57
C LYS A 36 7.12 18.43 -16.92
N ARG A 37 6.21 19.40 -16.99
CA ARG A 37 5.89 20.14 -18.23
C ARG A 37 6.62 21.47 -18.40
N LEU A 38 7.31 21.95 -17.36
CA LEU A 38 7.99 23.24 -17.40
C LEU A 38 9.21 23.20 -18.32
N LYS A 39 9.55 24.38 -18.87
CA LYS A 39 10.74 24.60 -19.69
C LYS A 39 11.57 25.73 -19.09
N PRO A 40 12.90 25.58 -18.97
CA PRO A 40 13.75 26.66 -18.53
C PRO A 40 13.61 27.88 -19.45
N VAL A 41 13.40 29.06 -18.87
CA VAL A 41 13.60 30.33 -19.57
C VAL A 41 15.07 30.67 -19.38
N SER A 42 15.82 30.86 -20.47
CA SER A 42 17.27 31.17 -20.52
C SER A 42 17.87 31.65 -19.18
N ALA A 43 18.76 30.84 -18.60
CA ALA A 43 19.21 30.98 -17.21
C ALA A 43 19.98 32.29 -16.94
N PRO A 44 19.71 33.00 -15.83
CA PRO A 44 20.65 33.98 -15.31
C PRO A 44 21.96 33.29 -14.87
N THR A 45 23.10 33.92 -15.15
CA THR A 45 24.43 33.27 -15.15
C THR A 45 25.15 33.18 -13.80
N ARG A 46 24.52 33.52 -12.66
CA ARG A 46 25.11 33.27 -11.34
C ARG A 46 24.08 32.99 -10.26
N PRO A 47 24.32 32.00 -9.36
CA PRO A 47 23.56 31.88 -8.13
C PRO A 47 23.77 33.17 -7.33
N ARG A 48 22.68 33.76 -6.83
CA ARG A 48 22.78 34.83 -5.84
C ARG A 48 22.78 34.15 -4.48
N PRO A 49 23.89 34.14 -3.74
CA PRO A 49 23.89 33.58 -2.40
C PRO A 49 22.80 34.27 -1.59
N MET A 50 21.83 33.51 -1.10
CA MET A 50 20.83 34.07 -0.21
C MET A 50 21.50 34.35 1.13
N LEU A 51 21.50 35.61 1.55
CA LEU A 51 21.92 35.95 2.90
C LEU A 51 20.97 35.26 3.88
N ALA A 52 21.55 34.56 4.85
CA ALA A 52 20.82 33.92 5.94
C ALA A 52 19.82 34.92 6.55
N PRO A 53 18.51 34.61 6.56
CA PRO A 53 17.49 35.52 7.05
C PRO A 53 17.63 35.79 8.54
N ARG A 54 17.20 36.97 8.98
CA ARG A 54 17.16 37.34 10.40
C ARG A 54 15.78 37.11 10.99
N LEU A 55 15.71 36.72 12.26
CA LEU A 55 14.43 36.54 12.95
C LEU A 55 13.58 37.82 12.84
N GLY A 56 12.30 37.67 12.46
CA GLY A 56 11.39 38.80 12.21
C GLY A 56 11.51 39.42 10.81
N GLU A 57 12.43 38.96 9.96
CA GLU A 57 12.52 39.38 8.57
C GLU A 57 11.28 38.93 7.79
N ARG A 58 10.69 39.87 7.05
CA ARG A 58 9.56 39.63 6.15
C ARG A 58 10.07 39.42 4.73
N ARG A 59 9.59 38.37 4.07
CA ARG A 59 9.92 38.03 2.68
C ARG A 59 8.64 37.73 1.89
N GLU A 60 8.73 37.85 0.58
CA GLU A 60 7.73 37.34 -0.35
C GLU A 60 8.18 35.98 -0.88
N PHE A 61 7.24 35.04 -0.95
CA PHE A 61 7.46 33.69 -1.47
C PHE A 61 6.50 33.41 -2.61
N PHE A 62 6.99 32.66 -3.60
CA PHE A 62 6.15 32.07 -4.65
C PHE A 62 5.59 30.74 -4.14
N ALA A 63 4.27 30.61 -4.02
CA ALA A 63 3.58 29.39 -3.59
C ALA A 63 2.60 28.92 -4.68
N LEU A 64 2.19 27.66 -4.66
CA LEU A 64 1.25 27.09 -5.65
C LEU A 64 -0.20 27.19 -5.18
N ASP A 65 -1.08 27.71 -6.06
CA ASP A 65 -2.53 27.52 -5.99
C ASP A 65 -2.85 26.19 -6.68
N LEU A 66 -2.93 25.11 -5.89
CA LEU A 66 -3.09 23.74 -6.38
C LEU A 66 -4.45 23.52 -7.06
N ARG A 67 -5.44 24.40 -6.82
CA ARG A 67 -6.72 24.40 -7.56
C ARG A 67 -6.56 24.77 -9.03
N LYS A 68 -5.58 25.61 -9.32
CA LYS A 68 -5.40 26.23 -10.65
C LYS A 68 -4.11 25.78 -11.33
N GLY A 69 -3.22 25.11 -10.62
CA GLY A 69 -1.89 24.74 -11.12
C GLY A 69 -1.02 25.96 -11.46
N ARG A 70 -1.16 27.07 -10.72
CA ARG A 70 -0.43 28.33 -10.97
C ARG A 70 0.17 28.87 -9.67
N GLN A 71 1.27 29.61 -9.79
CA GLN A 71 1.84 30.30 -8.64
C GLN A 71 1.09 31.57 -8.24
N TYR A 72 1.17 31.91 -6.96
CA TYR A 72 0.82 33.19 -6.39
C TYR A 72 1.92 33.65 -5.42
N ILE A 73 1.93 34.93 -5.08
CA ILE A 73 2.88 35.50 -4.13
C ILE A 73 2.19 35.65 -2.78
N THR A 74 2.86 35.20 -1.73
CA THR A 74 2.44 35.45 -0.34
C THR A 74 3.56 36.12 0.46
N SER A 75 3.17 37.00 1.39
CA SER A 75 4.12 37.58 2.35
C SER A 75 4.17 36.74 3.60
N ALA A 76 5.38 36.40 4.04
CA ALA A 76 5.61 35.65 5.26
C ALA A 76 6.74 36.25 6.08
N THR A 77 6.67 36.09 7.39
CA THR A 77 7.67 36.56 8.33
C THR A 77 8.40 35.38 8.96
N LEU A 78 9.74 35.45 9.09
CA LEU A 78 10.54 34.45 9.80
C LEU A 78 10.21 34.47 11.29
N ARG A 79 9.60 33.39 11.80
CA ARG A 79 9.17 33.27 13.19
C ARG A 79 10.02 32.33 14.03
N GLY A 80 10.81 31.46 13.40
CA GLY A 80 11.71 30.54 14.10
C GLY A 80 12.97 30.24 13.32
N ILE A 81 14.10 30.13 14.02
CA ILE A 81 15.37 29.67 13.48
C ILE A 81 15.80 28.45 14.28
N GLY A 82 15.93 27.32 13.59
CA GLY A 82 16.45 26.06 14.11
C GLY A 82 17.91 25.82 13.73
N LYS A 83 18.41 24.66 14.14
CA LYS A 83 19.71 24.14 13.71
C LYS A 83 19.69 23.78 12.22
N HIS A 84 18.59 23.18 11.77
CA HIS A 84 18.41 22.64 10.42
C HIS A 84 17.26 23.29 9.65
N CYS A 85 16.55 24.28 10.22
CA CYS A 85 15.44 24.92 9.52
C CYS A 85 15.26 26.41 9.79
N TYR A 86 14.57 27.07 8.86
CA TYR A 86 13.91 28.36 9.06
C TYR A 86 12.40 28.15 9.00
N ILE A 87 11.65 28.75 9.93
CA ILE A 87 10.19 28.64 9.94
C ILE A 87 9.57 30.00 9.62
N PHE A 88 9.09 30.13 8.38
CA PHE A 88 8.32 31.28 7.92
C PHE A 88 6.82 31.02 8.10
N VAL A 89 6.08 32.07 8.45
CA VAL A 89 4.63 32.00 8.61
C VAL A 89 3.98 33.07 7.76
N GLU A 90 3.04 32.69 6.90
CA GLU A 90 2.21 33.62 6.14
C GLU A 90 1.59 34.65 7.09
N ASP A 91 1.77 35.94 6.78
CA ASP A 91 1.44 37.04 7.71
C ASP A 91 -0.04 37.01 8.14
N ARG A 92 -0.93 36.49 7.29
CA ARG A 92 -2.38 36.34 7.55
C ARG A 92 -2.73 35.21 8.52
N GLN A 93 -1.84 34.24 8.71
CA GLN A 93 -2.05 33.07 9.56
C GLN A 93 -1.45 33.26 10.96
N TRP A 94 -0.53 34.21 11.10
CA TRP A 94 0.07 34.55 12.39
C TRP A 94 -0.98 35.07 13.39
N ASN A 95 -1.01 34.48 14.58
CA ASN A 95 -2.01 34.69 15.64
C ASN A 95 -3.46 34.35 15.24
N ARG A 96 -3.67 33.69 14.10
CA ARG A 96 -4.98 33.18 13.67
C ARG A 96 -5.02 31.65 13.79
N THR A 97 -4.16 30.97 13.04
CA THR A 97 -4.02 29.50 13.03
C THR A 97 -2.64 29.06 13.52
N VAL A 98 -1.63 29.94 13.37
CA VAL A 98 -0.25 29.68 13.79
C VAL A 98 0.13 30.61 14.94
N THR A 99 0.73 30.05 15.99
CA THR A 99 1.23 30.79 17.15
C THR A 99 2.73 30.57 17.33
N LEU A 100 3.36 31.33 18.24
CA LEU A 100 4.76 31.07 18.62
C LEU A 100 4.97 29.64 19.15
N LEU A 101 4.01 29.11 19.91
CA LEU A 101 4.07 27.75 20.42
C LEU A 101 4.08 26.72 19.27
N THR A 102 3.27 26.94 18.24
CA THR A 102 3.27 26.12 17.01
C THR A 102 4.64 26.07 16.38
N VAL A 103 5.27 27.24 16.18
CA VAL A 103 6.60 27.38 15.58
C VAL A 103 7.66 26.66 16.42
N GLU A 104 7.64 26.84 17.75
CA GLU A 104 8.61 26.19 18.64
C GLU A 104 8.47 24.65 18.63
N LEU A 105 7.25 24.12 18.56
CA LEU A 105 7.02 22.68 18.51
C LEU A 105 7.43 22.06 17.17
N LEU A 106 7.13 22.71 16.04
CA LEU A 106 7.58 22.25 14.73
C LEU A 106 9.11 22.30 14.63
N LYS A 107 9.73 23.40 15.08
CA LYS A 107 11.19 23.52 15.16
C LYS A 107 11.80 22.38 15.97
N LYS A 108 11.25 22.13 17.18
CA LYS A 108 11.73 21.06 18.06
C LYS A 108 11.58 19.68 17.42
N ALA A 109 10.46 19.40 16.74
CA ALA A 109 10.24 18.14 16.05
C ALA A 109 11.22 17.97 14.88
N PHE A 110 11.43 19.03 14.09
CA PHE A 110 12.31 19.00 12.94
C PHE A 110 13.77 18.80 13.34
N ASP A 111 14.31 19.70 14.16
CA ASP A 111 15.71 19.67 14.61
C ASP A 111 16.01 18.48 15.53
N GLY A 112 15.05 18.08 16.35
CA GLY A 112 15.27 17.08 17.41
C GLY A 112 15.07 15.64 16.97
N ARG A 113 14.40 15.39 15.84
CA ARG A 113 14.10 14.04 15.39
C ARG A 113 13.99 13.89 13.87
N ILE A 114 13.13 14.67 13.22
CA ILE A 114 12.77 14.44 11.81
C ILE A 114 14.00 14.57 10.91
N TYR A 115 14.78 15.64 11.05
CA TYR A 115 15.93 15.89 10.18
C TYR A 115 16.92 14.71 10.22
N GLU A 116 17.32 14.29 11.42
CA GLU A 116 18.30 13.20 11.59
C GLU A 116 17.74 11.85 11.12
N ILE A 117 16.49 11.51 11.45
CA ILE A 117 15.90 10.22 11.06
C ILE A 117 15.73 10.13 9.54
N VAL A 118 15.16 11.15 8.90
CA VAL A 118 14.89 11.13 7.46
C VAL A 118 16.21 11.19 6.68
N THR A 119 17.18 12.02 7.10
CA THR A 119 18.49 12.04 6.43
C THR A 119 19.27 10.75 6.59
N ASN A 120 19.22 10.15 7.78
CA ASN A 120 19.80 8.83 8.00
C ASN A 120 19.09 7.78 7.14
N ALA A 121 17.77 7.83 6.99
CA ALA A 121 17.05 6.84 6.21
C ALA A 121 17.29 6.98 4.70
N PHE A 122 17.14 8.18 4.14
CA PHE A 122 17.03 8.39 2.69
C PHE A 122 18.22 9.13 2.07
N GLY A 123 19.05 9.81 2.86
CA GLY A 123 20.20 10.59 2.39
C GLY A 123 20.07 12.08 2.67
N ILE A 124 21.01 12.87 2.18
CA ILE A 124 21.07 14.31 2.46
C ILE A 124 20.27 15.12 1.42
N PRO A 125 19.58 16.21 1.83
CA PRO A 125 18.81 17.07 0.92
C PRO A 125 19.71 17.74 -0.14
N PRO A 126 19.11 18.32 -1.21
CA PRO A 126 19.83 19.20 -2.12
C PRO A 126 20.28 20.49 -1.40
N ASP A 127 21.05 21.32 -2.12
CA ASP A 127 21.59 22.59 -1.60
C ASP A 127 21.83 23.55 -2.78
N ILE A 128 20.77 24.20 -3.26
CA ILE A 128 20.78 25.14 -4.38
C ILE A 128 21.32 26.51 -3.98
N ASP A 129 21.10 26.93 -2.73
CA ASP A 129 21.39 28.28 -2.23
C ASP A 129 22.67 28.39 -1.38
N GLY A 130 23.22 27.26 -0.96
CA GLY A 130 24.42 27.15 -0.13
C GLY A 130 24.17 27.29 1.38
N ASP A 131 22.91 27.37 1.84
CA ASP A 131 22.51 27.35 3.26
C ASP A 131 21.95 25.96 3.61
N PRO A 132 22.59 25.20 4.53
CA PRO A 132 22.15 23.84 4.85
C PRO A 132 20.81 23.75 5.62
N ARG A 133 20.10 24.87 5.81
CA ARG A 133 18.82 24.92 6.53
C ARG A 133 17.64 24.89 5.57
N ILE A 134 16.69 24.02 5.90
CA ILE A 134 15.44 23.85 5.16
C ILE A 134 14.44 24.95 5.54
N TYR A 135 13.84 25.59 4.55
CA TYR A 135 12.77 26.55 4.76
C TYR A 135 11.43 25.82 4.91
N ILE A 136 10.77 26.04 6.03
CA ILE A 136 9.42 25.54 6.29
C ILE A 136 8.49 26.74 6.24
N LEU A 137 7.62 26.80 5.24
CA LEU A 137 6.63 27.85 5.09
C LEU A 137 5.26 27.33 5.54
N LEU A 138 4.70 27.93 6.60
CA LEU A 138 3.33 27.70 7.02
C LEU A 138 2.38 28.68 6.32
N LEU A 139 1.36 28.15 5.64
CA LEU A 139 0.34 28.93 4.93
C LEU A 139 -1.01 28.21 4.94
N ASP A 140 -2.07 28.92 4.55
CA ASP A 140 -3.36 28.32 4.21
C ASP A 140 -3.29 27.90 2.74
N ILE A 141 -3.09 26.61 2.50
CA ILE A 141 -2.84 26.09 1.14
C ILE A 141 -4.14 26.17 0.33
N PRO A 142 -4.15 26.88 -0.81
CA PRO A 142 -5.34 26.89 -1.65
C PRO A 142 -5.47 25.54 -2.39
N ASP A 143 -6.23 24.63 -1.79
CA ASP A 143 -6.33 23.24 -2.21
C ASP A 143 -7.59 22.91 -3.03
N VAL A 144 -7.50 21.82 -3.79
CA VAL A 144 -8.60 21.30 -4.61
C VAL A 144 -9.72 20.75 -3.71
N ASN A 145 -10.98 21.02 -4.08
CA ASN A 145 -12.11 20.33 -3.47
C ASN A 145 -12.10 18.87 -3.92
N LEU A 146 -11.44 17.99 -3.14
CA LEU A 146 -11.39 16.58 -3.45
C LEU A 146 -12.75 15.91 -3.19
N PRO A 147 -13.14 14.90 -4.00
CA PRO A 147 -14.47 14.31 -3.93
C PRO A 147 -14.86 13.73 -2.56
N GLY A 148 -13.90 13.29 -1.74
CA GLY A 148 -14.14 12.76 -0.40
C GLY A 148 -14.08 13.82 0.71
N GLY A 149 -13.87 15.09 0.36
CA GLY A 149 -13.74 16.19 1.32
C GLY A 149 -12.36 16.25 1.99
N GLU A 150 -11.38 15.52 1.46
CA GLU A 150 -9.98 15.57 1.88
C GLU A 150 -9.36 16.97 1.69
N TYR A 151 -8.25 17.23 2.36
CA TYR A 151 -7.47 18.46 2.20
C TYR A 151 -5.99 18.16 1.92
N ILE A 152 -5.28 19.12 1.35
CA ILE A 152 -3.83 18.99 1.10
C ILE A 152 -3.07 19.44 2.35
N SER A 153 -2.35 18.52 2.99
CA SER A 153 -1.64 18.82 4.26
C SER A 153 -0.33 19.56 4.09
N GLY A 154 0.31 19.40 2.93
CA GLY A 154 1.61 19.95 2.61
C GLY A 154 1.98 19.60 1.18
N TYR A 155 3.10 20.16 0.72
CA TYR A 155 3.76 19.74 -0.51
C TYR A 155 5.22 20.16 -0.52
N PHE A 156 6.04 19.40 -1.23
CA PHE A 156 7.30 19.81 -1.81
C PHE A 156 7.08 20.28 -3.27
N SER A 157 7.88 21.25 -3.74
CA SER A 157 7.81 21.72 -5.12
C SER A 157 9.20 21.77 -5.76
N PRO A 158 9.47 20.92 -6.77
CA PRO A 158 10.75 20.93 -7.50
C PRO A 158 11.11 22.26 -8.15
N VAL A 159 10.11 23.13 -8.39
CA VAL A 159 10.34 24.47 -8.94
C VAL A 159 11.33 25.27 -8.09
N ASN A 160 11.38 25.03 -6.78
CA ASN A 160 12.30 25.72 -5.89
C ASN A 160 13.75 25.22 -5.98
N GLU A 161 13.96 24.04 -6.57
CA GLU A 161 15.27 23.43 -6.81
C GLU A 161 15.82 23.77 -8.22
N GLU A 162 15.15 24.70 -8.90
CA GLU A 162 15.51 25.21 -10.21
C GLU A 162 15.97 26.67 -10.12
N LYS A 163 16.69 27.18 -11.13
CA LYS A 163 17.14 28.58 -11.16
C LYS A 163 16.18 29.49 -11.91
N GLY A 164 15.89 30.64 -11.32
CA GLY A 164 15.14 31.72 -11.94
C GLY A 164 13.69 31.36 -12.25
N THR A 165 13.30 31.56 -13.52
CA THR A 165 11.91 31.42 -13.97
C THR A 165 11.79 30.33 -15.02
N LEU A 166 10.75 29.51 -14.88
CA LEU A 166 10.37 28.42 -15.76
C LEU A 166 9.08 28.78 -16.49
N PHE A 167 8.94 28.34 -17.73
CA PHE A 167 7.77 28.56 -18.57
C PHE A 167 6.92 27.29 -18.65
N ASP A 168 5.63 27.42 -18.38
CA ASP A 168 4.62 26.39 -18.62
C ASP A 168 3.98 26.61 -20.00
N PRO A 169 4.32 25.80 -21.01
CA PRO A 169 3.77 25.94 -22.36
C PRO A 169 2.29 25.57 -22.46
N HIS A 170 1.75 24.79 -21.52
CA HIS A 170 0.35 24.35 -21.56
C HIS A 170 -0.60 25.50 -21.23
N TYR A 171 -0.27 26.29 -20.21
CA TYR A 171 -1.08 27.44 -19.78
C TYR A 171 -0.54 28.79 -20.25
N GLY A 172 0.66 28.84 -20.82
CA GLY A 172 1.31 30.10 -21.23
C GLY A 172 1.66 30.98 -20.04
N VAL A 173 2.06 30.38 -18.92
CA VAL A 173 2.37 31.06 -17.66
C VAL A 173 3.81 30.81 -17.22
N PHE A 174 4.30 31.64 -16.30
CA PHE A 174 5.63 31.50 -15.72
C PHE A 174 5.55 31.10 -14.25
N LEU A 175 6.48 30.26 -13.82
CA LEU A 175 6.70 29.89 -12.43
C LEU A 175 8.13 30.31 -12.05
N THR A 176 8.27 30.99 -10.92
CA THR A 176 9.55 31.47 -10.41
C THR A 176 9.96 30.63 -9.20
N SER A 177 11.20 30.19 -9.20
CA SER A 177 11.84 29.49 -8.08
C SER A 177 12.05 30.45 -6.91
N ASN A 178 11.85 29.96 -5.68
CA ASN A 178 12.36 30.66 -4.50
C ASN A 178 13.87 30.42 -4.29
N GLU A 179 14.49 29.54 -5.10
CA GLU A 179 15.89 29.12 -5.05
C GLU A 179 16.31 28.75 -3.62
N ALA A 180 15.57 27.82 -3.00
CA ALA A 180 15.82 27.32 -1.65
C ALA A 180 15.18 25.94 -1.44
N GLU A 181 15.77 25.15 -0.55
CA GLU A 181 15.20 23.90 -0.06
C GLU A 181 13.98 24.20 0.80
N MET A 182 12.77 24.09 0.22
CA MET A 182 11.55 24.51 0.89
C MET A 182 10.48 23.41 1.00
N ILE A 183 9.81 23.40 2.15
CA ILE A 183 8.60 22.62 2.43
C ILE A 183 7.44 23.59 2.68
N TYR A 184 6.31 23.33 2.04
CA TYR A 184 5.06 24.04 2.28
C TYR A 184 4.17 23.20 3.19
N LEU A 185 3.75 23.76 4.32
CA LEU A 185 2.95 23.04 5.32
C LEU A 185 1.64 23.78 5.55
N ASP A 186 0.52 23.06 5.41
CA ASP A 186 -0.79 23.65 5.64
C ASP A 186 -1.02 23.97 7.12
N CYS A 187 -1.74 25.06 7.36
CA CYS A 187 -2.19 25.47 8.69
C CYS A 187 -3.70 25.75 8.76
N ASN A 188 -4.45 25.46 7.68
CA ASN A 188 -5.90 25.55 7.64
C ASN A 188 -6.47 24.79 6.41
N PRO A 189 -7.22 23.69 6.59
CA PRO A 189 -7.83 23.22 7.83
C PRO A 189 -6.90 22.39 8.72
N GLN A 190 -5.67 22.11 8.29
CA GLN A 190 -4.71 21.40 9.13
C GLN A 190 -4.48 22.14 10.44
N ASN A 191 -4.47 21.41 11.56
CA ASN A 191 -3.98 21.98 12.80
C ASN A 191 -2.44 21.90 12.84
N PRO A 192 -1.70 23.01 12.72
CA PRO A 192 -0.23 22.98 12.68
C PRO A 192 0.41 22.58 14.02
N TYR A 193 -0.39 22.48 15.09
CA TYR A 193 0.02 21.94 16.39
C TYR A 193 -0.02 20.40 16.46
N SER A 194 -0.69 19.74 15.52
CA SER A 194 -0.98 18.30 15.57
C SER A 194 0.21 17.40 15.22
N ASP A 195 0.12 16.12 15.58
CA ASP A 195 1.05 15.10 15.08
C ASP A 195 0.89 14.88 13.58
N THR A 196 -0.30 15.13 13.02
CA THR A 196 -0.52 15.13 11.56
C THR A 196 0.41 16.13 10.88
N ALA A 197 0.47 17.39 11.35
CA ALA A 197 1.36 18.40 10.77
C ALA A 197 2.86 18.03 10.88
N ARG A 198 3.26 17.36 11.97
CA ARG A 198 4.65 16.85 12.12
C ARG A 198 4.92 15.64 11.23
N SER A 199 3.92 14.79 11.02
CA SER A 199 3.97 13.68 10.06
C SER A 199 4.14 14.21 8.65
N THR A 200 3.30 15.15 8.23
CA THR A 200 3.41 15.82 6.93
C THR A 200 4.77 16.49 6.77
N LEU A 201 5.30 17.16 7.80
CA LEU A 201 6.64 17.73 7.72
C LEU A 201 7.74 16.68 7.46
N ALA A 202 7.62 15.47 8.04
CA ALA A 202 8.54 14.37 7.74
C ALA A 202 8.34 13.78 6.34
N HIS A 203 7.08 13.69 5.90
CA HIS A 203 6.65 13.27 4.56
C HIS A 203 7.24 14.18 3.48
N GLU A 204 7.01 15.49 3.56
CA GLU A 204 7.53 16.46 2.59
C GLU A 204 9.05 16.58 2.60
N PHE A 205 9.67 16.40 3.76
CA PHE A 205 11.13 16.39 3.83
C PHE A 205 11.72 15.16 3.13
N GLN A 206 11.01 14.02 3.15
CA GLN A 206 11.40 12.86 2.35
C GLN A 206 11.33 13.18 0.87
N HIS A 207 10.26 13.80 0.36
CA HIS A 207 10.15 14.18 -1.05
C HIS A 207 11.30 15.06 -1.52
N LEU A 208 11.69 16.06 -0.72
CA LEU A 208 12.84 16.91 -1.01
C LEU A 208 14.15 16.10 -1.19
N ILE A 209 14.41 15.15 -0.29
CA ILE A 209 15.58 14.25 -0.39
C ILE A 209 15.44 13.31 -1.58
N HIS A 210 14.23 12.76 -1.80
CA HIS A 210 13.94 11.84 -2.89
C HIS A 210 14.22 12.52 -4.22
N TRP A 211 13.76 13.75 -4.44
CA TRP A 211 13.96 14.48 -5.68
C TRP A 211 15.43 14.57 -6.11
N LYS A 212 16.34 14.83 -5.16
CA LYS A 212 17.79 14.80 -5.42
C LYS A 212 18.29 13.42 -5.85
N ASN A 213 17.77 12.38 -5.21
CA ASN A 213 18.21 11.01 -5.40
C ASN A 213 17.60 10.36 -6.65
N ASP A 214 16.35 10.68 -6.99
CA ASP A 214 15.60 10.20 -8.14
C ASP A 214 14.37 11.09 -8.40
N GLU A 215 14.42 11.90 -9.46
CA GLU A 215 13.44 12.97 -9.69
C GLU A 215 12.18 12.51 -10.46
N ASP A 216 12.24 11.39 -11.15
CA ASP A 216 11.19 10.91 -12.05
C ASP A 216 10.53 9.58 -11.63
N GLU A 217 10.79 9.14 -10.40
CA GLU A 217 10.20 7.95 -9.77
C GLU A 217 8.66 7.90 -9.88
N GLU A 218 8.13 6.69 -9.99
CA GLU A 218 6.70 6.41 -9.96
C GLU A 218 6.06 6.78 -8.61
N THR A 219 4.85 7.33 -8.67
CA THR A 219 4.13 7.87 -7.51
C THR A 219 4.05 6.88 -6.34
N TRP A 220 3.79 5.60 -6.59
CA TRP A 220 3.60 4.63 -5.52
C TRP A 220 4.89 4.33 -4.73
N VAL A 221 6.06 4.38 -5.38
CA VAL A 221 7.36 4.25 -4.69
C VAL A 221 7.63 5.51 -3.91
N ASN A 222 7.49 6.67 -4.57
CA ASN A 222 7.77 7.98 -3.98
C ASN A 222 6.92 8.23 -2.72
N GLU A 223 5.60 8.07 -2.83
CA GLU A 223 4.67 8.19 -1.70
C GLU A 223 4.88 7.11 -0.64
N GLY A 224 5.19 5.86 -1.05
CA GLY A 224 5.49 4.79 -0.10
C GLY A 224 6.68 5.14 0.79
N CYS A 225 7.76 5.70 0.20
CA CYS A 225 8.93 6.16 0.95
C CYS A 225 8.59 7.32 1.89
N SER A 226 7.81 8.31 1.45
CA SER A 226 7.38 9.44 2.30
C SER A 226 6.47 9.02 3.46
N MET A 227 5.55 8.09 3.22
CA MET A 227 4.71 7.49 4.26
C MET A 227 5.57 6.71 5.27
N LEU A 228 6.58 5.98 4.80
CA LEU A 228 7.52 5.30 5.68
C LEU A 228 8.37 6.30 6.49
N ALA A 229 8.76 7.44 5.93
CA ALA A 229 9.48 8.49 6.66
C ALA A 229 8.67 9.02 7.85
N SER A 230 7.37 9.24 7.67
CA SER A 230 6.42 9.56 8.75
C SER A 230 6.43 8.49 9.84
N PHE A 231 6.37 7.21 9.46
CA PHE A 231 6.42 6.09 10.40
C PHE A 231 7.74 6.04 11.19
N LEU A 232 8.90 6.16 10.53
CA LEU A 232 10.22 6.14 11.16
C LEU A 232 10.38 7.30 12.17
N CYS A 233 9.75 8.45 11.89
CA CYS A 233 9.70 9.60 12.79
C CYS A 233 8.74 9.42 13.99
N GLY A 234 8.05 8.28 14.09
CA GLY A 234 7.13 7.95 15.17
C GLY A 234 5.69 8.43 14.94
N TYR A 235 5.34 8.78 13.71
CA TYR A 235 4.01 9.26 13.33
C TYR A 235 3.18 8.20 12.60
N GLY A 236 3.49 6.91 12.76
CA GLY A 236 2.77 5.76 12.17
C GLY A 236 1.24 5.84 12.32
N ASP A 237 0.78 6.34 13.46
CA ASP A 237 -0.64 6.48 13.79
C ASP A 237 -1.41 7.44 12.86
N GLN A 238 -0.72 8.35 12.16
CA GLN A 238 -1.35 9.30 11.25
C GLN A 238 -1.81 8.68 9.92
N MET A 239 -1.37 7.44 9.64
CA MET A 239 -1.72 6.68 8.42
C MET A 239 -2.90 5.71 8.64
N LYS A 240 -3.48 5.67 9.86
CA LYS A 240 -4.59 4.75 10.19
C LYS A 240 -5.80 4.92 9.27
N ASN A 241 -6.10 6.12 8.82
CA ASN A 241 -7.23 6.35 7.91
C ASN A 241 -6.95 5.80 6.50
N HIS A 242 -5.73 6.01 5.98
CA HIS A 242 -5.28 5.46 4.70
C HIS A 242 -5.24 3.93 4.73
N VAL A 243 -4.69 3.34 5.79
CA VAL A 243 -4.71 1.88 5.99
C VAL A 243 -6.15 1.36 6.05
N ARG A 244 -7.04 2.00 6.83
CA ARG A 244 -8.46 1.60 6.87
C ARG A 244 -9.17 1.75 5.54
N ALA A 245 -8.80 2.72 4.71
CA ALA A 245 -9.34 2.86 3.36
C ALA A 245 -8.89 1.68 2.47
N PHE A 246 -7.63 1.26 2.58
CA PHE A 246 -7.11 0.07 1.89
C PHE A 246 -7.74 -1.24 2.41
N GLU A 247 -7.91 -1.41 3.72
CA GLU A 247 -8.58 -2.57 4.30
C GLU A 247 -10.00 -2.77 3.74
N ARG A 248 -10.72 -1.67 3.50
CA ARG A 248 -12.06 -1.70 2.90
C ARG A 248 -12.02 -1.93 1.39
N ASN A 249 -10.94 -1.52 0.73
CA ASN A 249 -10.79 -1.54 -0.73
C ASN A 249 -9.48 -2.22 -1.16
N PRO A 250 -9.22 -3.49 -0.81
CA PRO A 250 -7.95 -4.15 -1.14
C PRO A 250 -7.75 -4.41 -2.64
N SER A 251 -8.82 -4.31 -3.43
CA SER A 251 -8.77 -4.30 -4.89
C SER A 251 -8.14 -3.02 -5.47
N THR A 252 -7.60 -2.13 -4.63
CA THR A 252 -6.79 -0.99 -5.04
C THR A 252 -5.45 -1.48 -5.57
N SER A 253 -5.08 -1.02 -6.77
CA SER A 253 -3.77 -1.34 -7.36
C SER A 253 -2.68 -0.58 -6.62
N LEU A 254 -1.60 -1.27 -6.29
CA LEU A 254 -0.40 -0.64 -5.73
C LEU A 254 0.23 0.36 -6.72
N VAL A 255 0.25 0.00 -8.01
CA VAL A 255 1.00 0.74 -9.04
C VAL A 255 0.15 1.68 -9.89
N SER A 256 -1.18 1.55 -9.83
CA SER A 256 -2.11 2.36 -10.63
C SER A 256 -3.02 3.20 -9.74
N TRP A 257 -2.67 4.48 -9.60
CA TRP A 257 -3.33 5.39 -8.66
C TRP A 257 -4.48 6.18 -9.31
N PRO A 258 -5.62 6.32 -8.64
CA PRO A 258 -6.70 7.18 -9.08
C PRO A 258 -6.38 8.66 -8.81
N ARG A 259 -7.19 9.56 -9.38
CA ARG A 259 -7.00 11.01 -9.24
C ARG A 259 -7.59 11.64 -7.96
N GLY A 260 -8.22 10.87 -7.07
CA GLY A 260 -8.84 11.38 -5.85
C GLY A 260 -9.85 10.43 -5.17
N GLY A 261 -10.38 10.86 -4.01
CA GLY A 261 -11.41 10.17 -3.23
C GLY A 261 -10.89 9.01 -2.36
N GLU A 262 -11.79 8.19 -1.80
CA GLU A 262 -11.43 7.05 -0.94
C GLU A 262 -10.45 6.08 -1.62
N SER A 263 -10.55 5.91 -2.94
CA SER A 263 -9.59 5.09 -3.71
C SER A 263 -8.17 5.67 -3.69
N LEU A 264 -8.00 7.00 -3.62
CA LEU A 264 -6.69 7.63 -3.46
C LEU A 264 -6.16 7.38 -2.05
N LEU A 265 -6.98 7.53 -1.00
CA LEU A 265 -6.58 7.21 0.38
C LEU A 265 -6.16 5.74 0.51
N ALA A 266 -6.87 4.82 -0.15
CA ALA A 266 -6.50 3.41 -0.21
C ALA A 266 -5.17 3.18 -0.92
N SER A 267 -4.82 4.00 -1.92
CA SER A 267 -3.54 3.89 -2.64
C SER A 267 -2.36 4.30 -1.76
N TYR A 268 -2.49 5.39 -0.99
CA TYR A 268 -1.54 5.75 0.06
C TYR A 268 -1.41 4.65 1.12
N GLY A 269 -2.53 4.05 1.55
CA GLY A 269 -2.54 2.92 2.48
C GLY A 269 -1.75 1.73 1.93
N ALA A 270 -2.00 1.36 0.67
CA ALA A 270 -1.29 0.28 -0.02
C ALA A 270 0.22 0.54 -0.11
N ALA A 271 0.65 1.73 -0.55
CA ALA A 271 2.07 2.07 -0.69
C ALA A 271 2.79 2.16 0.65
N TYR A 272 2.14 2.67 1.70
CA TYR A 272 2.67 2.65 3.06
C TYR A 272 2.92 1.21 3.55
N LEU A 273 1.91 0.35 3.42
CA LEU A 273 2.02 -1.06 3.83
C LEU A 273 3.07 -1.80 3.02
N TRP A 274 3.19 -1.50 1.72
CA TRP A 274 4.22 -2.08 0.87
C TRP A 274 5.62 -1.70 1.36
N MET A 275 5.90 -0.41 1.57
CA MET A 275 7.22 0.02 2.04
C MET A 275 7.51 -0.42 3.47
N LEU A 276 6.49 -0.52 4.33
CA LEU A 276 6.62 -1.13 5.65
C LEU A 276 6.97 -2.62 5.55
N TYR A 277 6.35 -3.36 4.62
CA TYR A 277 6.68 -4.77 4.39
C TYR A 277 8.12 -4.95 3.92
N ILE A 278 8.57 -4.14 2.95
CA ILE A 278 9.96 -4.15 2.49
C ILE A 278 10.92 -3.80 3.65
N TYR A 279 10.59 -2.79 4.45
CA TYR A 279 11.37 -2.43 5.63
C TYR A 279 11.49 -3.61 6.62
N GLU A 280 10.40 -4.30 6.93
CA GLU A 280 10.40 -5.37 7.93
C GLU A 280 11.00 -6.69 7.43
N HIS A 281 10.83 -7.01 6.14
CA HIS A 281 11.17 -8.33 5.60
C HIS A 281 12.38 -8.35 4.65
N CYS A 282 12.79 -7.19 4.13
CA CYS A 282 13.82 -7.11 3.09
C CYS A 282 15.06 -6.31 3.52
N GLY A 283 15.32 -6.12 4.83
CA GLY A 283 16.59 -5.54 5.29
C GLY A 283 16.52 -4.11 5.84
N GLY A 284 15.34 -3.66 6.28
CA GLY A 284 15.20 -2.43 7.05
C GLY A 284 15.54 -1.18 6.26
N ILE A 285 16.18 -0.24 6.95
CA ILE A 285 16.59 1.06 6.40
C ILE A 285 17.47 0.89 5.15
N THR A 286 18.33 -0.13 5.11
CA THR A 286 19.25 -0.34 3.98
C THR A 286 18.50 -0.59 2.68
N ALA A 287 17.43 -1.39 2.70
CA ALA A 287 16.64 -1.69 1.51
C ALA A 287 15.84 -0.48 1.03
N VAL A 288 15.15 0.20 1.94
CA VAL A 288 14.34 1.38 1.57
C VAL A 288 15.21 2.54 1.11
N ARG A 289 16.44 2.67 1.65
CA ARG A 289 17.44 3.62 1.15
C ARG A 289 17.89 3.26 -0.27
N ALA A 290 18.19 1.99 -0.52
CA ALA A 290 18.61 1.54 -1.85
C ALA A 290 17.52 1.77 -2.90
N ILE A 291 16.24 1.57 -2.53
CA ILE A 291 15.09 1.88 -3.38
C ILE A 291 15.03 3.38 -3.70
N ALA A 292 14.99 4.23 -2.67
CA ALA A 292 14.89 5.69 -2.84
C ALA A 292 16.13 6.36 -3.49
N GLN A 293 17.19 5.60 -3.75
CA GLN A 293 18.42 6.05 -4.42
C GLN A 293 18.65 5.36 -5.76
N ASN A 294 17.76 4.45 -6.15
CA ASN A 294 17.83 3.82 -7.47
C ASN A 294 17.40 4.83 -8.53
N LYS A 295 17.99 4.74 -9.73
CA LYS A 295 17.68 5.59 -10.88
C LYS A 295 16.77 4.89 -11.90
N LEU A 296 16.38 3.65 -11.60
CA LEU A 296 15.34 2.93 -12.30
C LEU A 296 14.06 3.12 -11.51
N ASN A 297 12.93 3.21 -12.22
CA ASN A 297 11.67 3.58 -11.60
C ASN A 297 10.79 2.35 -11.37
N GLY A 298 9.84 2.47 -10.44
CA GLY A 298 8.79 1.51 -10.19
C GLY A 298 9.34 0.13 -9.85
N ILE A 299 8.77 -0.89 -10.50
CA ILE A 299 9.09 -2.30 -10.24
C ILE A 299 10.57 -2.60 -10.53
N GLU A 300 11.09 -2.09 -11.65
CA GLU A 300 12.49 -2.31 -12.05
C GLU A 300 13.46 -1.69 -11.03
N GLY A 301 13.14 -0.50 -10.53
CA GLY A 301 13.85 0.17 -9.44
C GLY A 301 13.92 -0.64 -8.16
N VAL A 302 12.77 -1.15 -7.71
CA VAL A 302 12.69 -1.97 -6.50
C VAL A 302 13.48 -3.27 -6.64
N GLU A 303 13.30 -4.02 -7.73
CA GLU A 303 14.03 -5.28 -7.94
C GLU A 303 15.54 -5.05 -8.05
N SER A 304 15.96 -4.04 -8.80
CA SER A 304 17.36 -3.65 -8.95
C SER A 304 17.98 -3.28 -7.60
N ALA A 305 17.28 -2.48 -6.78
CA ALA A 305 17.73 -2.06 -5.47
C ALA A 305 17.91 -3.26 -4.52
N LEU A 306 16.93 -4.16 -4.45
CA LEU A 306 17.00 -5.35 -3.60
C LEU A 306 18.09 -6.32 -4.07
N SER A 307 18.22 -6.53 -5.38
CA SER A 307 19.25 -7.38 -5.97
C SER A 307 20.66 -6.87 -5.66
N SER A 308 20.86 -5.54 -5.64
CA SER A 308 22.15 -4.93 -5.25
C SER A 308 22.58 -5.25 -3.81
N LEU A 309 21.62 -5.59 -2.95
CA LEU A 309 21.84 -5.99 -1.56
C LEU A 309 21.92 -7.52 -1.37
N GLY A 310 21.91 -8.29 -2.47
CA GLY A 310 21.89 -9.75 -2.45
C GLY A 310 20.52 -10.36 -2.15
N ILE A 311 19.45 -9.57 -2.24
CA ILE A 311 18.07 -10.03 -2.05
C ILE A 311 17.47 -10.34 -3.42
N HIS A 312 17.58 -11.60 -3.83
CA HIS A 312 17.13 -12.07 -5.14
C HIS A 312 15.70 -12.64 -5.07
N ARG A 313 14.74 -11.77 -4.74
CA ARG A 313 13.30 -12.06 -4.78
C ARG A 313 12.69 -11.16 -5.84
N SER A 314 11.83 -11.70 -6.71
CA SER A 314 11.14 -10.85 -7.69
C SER A 314 10.04 -10.03 -7.02
N PHE A 315 9.62 -8.96 -7.68
CA PHE A 315 8.50 -8.14 -7.24
C PHE A 315 7.22 -8.97 -7.11
N ASP A 316 6.94 -9.87 -8.05
CA ASP A 316 5.79 -10.77 -8.00
C ASP A 316 5.80 -11.68 -6.77
N GLU A 317 6.97 -12.20 -6.40
CA GLU A 317 7.11 -13.04 -5.21
C GLU A 317 6.86 -12.24 -3.92
N LEU A 318 7.37 -11.01 -3.85
CA LEU A 318 7.18 -10.12 -2.71
C LEU A 318 5.73 -9.62 -2.63
N PHE A 319 5.13 -9.25 -3.76
CA PHE A 319 3.74 -8.85 -3.87
C PHE A 319 2.79 -9.98 -3.46
N SER A 320 3.09 -11.21 -3.87
CA SER A 320 2.34 -12.39 -3.47
C SER A 320 2.35 -12.59 -1.94
N ASP A 321 3.52 -12.44 -1.30
CA ASP A 321 3.62 -12.54 0.16
C ASP A 321 2.94 -11.35 0.86
N TRP A 322 3.12 -10.13 0.35
CA TRP A 322 2.50 -8.90 0.86
C TRP A 322 0.97 -8.95 0.81
N LYS A 323 0.39 -9.42 -0.29
CA LYS A 323 -1.05 -9.64 -0.43
C LYS A 323 -1.59 -10.57 0.65
N VAL A 324 -0.92 -11.70 0.90
CA VAL A 324 -1.34 -12.63 1.96
C VAL A 324 -1.17 -12.00 3.34
N THR A 325 -0.08 -11.27 3.56
CA THR A 325 0.20 -10.53 4.80
C THR A 325 -0.94 -9.57 5.13
N ASN A 326 -1.42 -8.79 4.16
CA ASN A 326 -2.52 -7.84 4.37
C ASN A 326 -3.85 -8.51 4.72
N LEU A 327 -4.04 -9.78 4.35
CA LEU A 327 -5.26 -10.54 4.63
C LEU A 327 -5.25 -11.15 6.04
N ILE A 328 -4.12 -11.73 6.47
CA ILE A 328 -4.07 -12.56 7.69
C ILE A 328 -3.25 -11.97 8.84
N ASP A 329 -2.26 -11.13 8.53
CA ASP A 329 -1.33 -10.51 9.47
C ASP A 329 -0.86 -11.44 10.62
N ASP A 330 -0.34 -12.62 10.27
CA ASP A 330 0.03 -13.67 11.21
C ASP A 330 1.53 -13.95 11.20
N ARG A 331 2.21 -13.46 12.24
CA ARG A 331 3.65 -13.64 12.44
C ARG A 331 4.05 -15.06 12.87
N SER A 332 3.09 -15.91 13.23
CA SER A 332 3.38 -17.29 13.64
C SER A 332 3.55 -18.25 12.46
N LEU A 333 3.05 -17.87 11.28
CA LEU A 333 3.13 -18.66 10.06
C LEU A 333 4.44 -18.41 9.30
N GLU A 334 4.98 -19.49 8.71
CA GLU A 334 6.16 -19.45 7.83
C GLU A 334 7.32 -18.58 8.35
N ARG A 335 7.60 -18.64 9.65
CA ARG A 335 8.65 -17.83 10.33
C ARG A 335 8.41 -16.32 10.23
N GLY A 336 7.15 -15.90 10.21
CA GLY A 336 6.74 -14.49 10.22
C GLY A 336 6.52 -13.88 8.84
N ARG A 337 6.65 -14.65 7.75
CA ARG A 337 6.54 -14.19 6.37
C ARG A 337 5.26 -13.41 6.06
N TYR A 338 4.17 -13.73 6.76
CA TYR A 338 2.83 -13.21 6.52
C TYR A 338 2.30 -12.32 7.64
N GLY A 339 3.17 -11.64 8.39
CA GLY A 339 2.74 -10.65 9.38
C GLY A 339 3.63 -9.42 9.44
N TYR A 340 3.06 -8.34 9.95
CA TYR A 340 3.74 -7.09 10.29
C TYR A 340 4.13 -7.06 11.77
N ALA A 341 5.25 -6.41 12.09
CA ALA A 341 5.69 -6.23 13.46
C ALA A 341 5.11 -4.95 14.11
N HIS A 342 4.83 -3.92 13.32
CA HIS A 342 4.48 -2.58 13.82
C HIS A 342 3.07 -2.10 13.49
N ILE A 343 2.29 -2.87 12.74
CA ILE A 343 0.89 -2.59 12.46
C ILE A 343 0.06 -3.86 12.58
N ASP A 344 -1.23 -3.67 12.82
CA ASP A 344 -2.26 -4.71 12.76
C ASP A 344 -3.20 -4.36 11.61
N ILE A 345 -3.32 -5.25 10.63
CA ILE A 345 -4.15 -5.06 9.43
C ILE A 345 -5.02 -6.28 9.13
N HIS A 346 -6.27 -6.01 8.74
CA HIS A 346 -7.20 -7.05 8.31
C HIS A 346 -7.95 -6.61 7.05
N ALA A 347 -7.36 -6.87 5.88
CA ALA A 347 -8.00 -6.56 4.61
C ALA A 347 -9.27 -7.37 4.40
N ARG A 348 -10.34 -6.69 3.97
CA ARG A 348 -11.68 -7.29 3.91
C ARG A 348 -11.88 -8.05 2.59
N PRO A 349 -12.47 -9.25 2.65
CA PRO A 349 -13.00 -9.90 1.46
C PRO A 349 -13.99 -9.00 0.73
N PHE A 350 -13.75 -8.76 -0.56
CA PHE A 350 -14.73 -8.06 -1.39
C PHE A 350 -15.98 -8.92 -1.61
N LYS A 351 -15.82 -10.25 -1.51
CA LYS A 351 -16.90 -11.22 -1.63
C LYS A 351 -16.80 -12.29 -0.56
N VAL A 352 -17.93 -12.56 0.11
CA VAL A 352 -18.12 -13.72 0.97
C VAL A 352 -19.19 -14.64 0.37
N ILE A 353 -18.85 -15.91 0.18
CA ILE A 353 -19.71 -16.95 -0.40
C ILE A 353 -20.13 -17.91 0.70
N ARG A 354 -21.44 -18.06 0.91
CA ARG A 354 -22.03 -18.96 1.93
C ARG A 354 -23.00 -20.00 1.38
N GLY A 355 -23.37 -19.88 0.10
CA GLY A 355 -24.31 -20.76 -0.58
C GLY A 355 -23.66 -21.42 -1.79
N TYR A 356 -23.92 -22.71 -2.01
CA TYR A 356 -23.27 -23.52 -3.03
C TYR A 356 -24.30 -24.33 -3.86
N PRO A 357 -24.05 -24.57 -5.15
CA PRO A 357 -22.89 -24.11 -5.94
C PRO A 357 -22.88 -22.59 -6.10
N ALA A 358 -21.68 -22.00 -6.14
CA ALA A 358 -21.45 -20.58 -6.35
C ALA A 358 -20.63 -20.36 -7.60
N GLU A 359 -20.88 -19.24 -8.26
CA GLU A 359 -20.18 -18.85 -9.46
C GLU A 359 -20.05 -17.32 -9.51
N LEU A 360 -18.82 -16.85 -9.68
CA LEU A 360 -18.43 -15.49 -9.97
C LEU A 360 -17.85 -15.49 -11.38
N ARG A 361 -18.35 -14.60 -12.25
CA ARG A 361 -17.85 -14.41 -13.61
C ARG A 361 -17.60 -12.95 -13.87
N GLY A 362 -16.69 -12.66 -14.79
CA GLY A 362 -16.46 -11.32 -15.29
C GLY A 362 -15.87 -10.34 -14.28
N ARG A 363 -15.17 -10.85 -13.26
CA ARG A 363 -14.54 -9.99 -12.27
C ARG A 363 -13.28 -9.39 -12.88
N ARG A 364 -13.30 -8.07 -13.08
CA ARG A 364 -12.13 -7.29 -13.51
C ARG A 364 -11.26 -6.90 -12.32
N LEU A 365 -9.95 -7.03 -12.46
CA LEU A 365 -8.96 -6.65 -11.48
C LEU A 365 -7.74 -6.04 -12.19
N ASN A 366 -7.30 -4.89 -11.70
CA ASN A 366 -6.12 -4.21 -12.24
C ASN A 366 -4.84 -4.95 -11.82
N ALA A 367 -3.77 -4.76 -12.58
CA ALA A 367 -2.43 -5.24 -12.20
C ALA A 367 -2.06 -4.78 -10.79
N TYR A 368 -1.42 -5.66 -10.03
CA TYR A 368 -0.98 -5.42 -8.66
C TYR A 368 -2.06 -4.86 -7.72
N ALA A 369 -3.31 -5.26 -7.95
CA ALA A 369 -4.40 -5.18 -6.98
C ALA A 369 -4.66 -6.56 -6.36
N SER A 370 -5.37 -6.59 -5.22
CA SER A 370 -5.67 -7.82 -4.50
C SER A 370 -7.17 -8.02 -4.29
N ASP A 371 -7.71 -9.11 -4.85
CA ASP A 371 -9.06 -9.54 -4.58
C ASP A 371 -9.07 -10.69 -3.58
N TYR A 372 -9.85 -10.55 -2.51
CA TYR A 372 -10.07 -11.61 -1.52
C TYR A 372 -11.51 -12.14 -1.60
N ILE A 373 -11.65 -13.43 -1.88
CA ILE A 373 -12.93 -14.15 -1.93
C ILE A 373 -12.96 -15.15 -0.79
N GLN A 374 -13.76 -14.87 0.24
CA GLN A 374 -13.97 -15.78 1.35
C GLN A 374 -15.08 -16.77 1.03
N LEU A 375 -14.85 -18.04 1.33
CA LEU A 375 -15.78 -19.15 1.20
C LEU A 375 -16.03 -19.73 2.58
N ASP A 376 -17.25 -19.59 3.07
CA ASP A 376 -17.71 -20.17 4.34
C ASP A 376 -18.47 -21.48 4.05
N PRO A 377 -18.33 -22.52 4.88
CA PRO A 377 -18.97 -23.81 4.66
C PRO A 377 -20.49 -23.73 4.89
N SER A 378 -21.27 -24.30 3.96
CA SER A 378 -22.71 -24.54 4.16
C SER A 378 -23.02 -25.95 4.68
N ARG A 379 -22.03 -26.84 4.62
CA ARG A 379 -22.04 -28.23 5.10
C ARG A 379 -20.60 -28.73 5.23
N GLU A 380 -20.40 -29.86 5.89
CA GLU A 380 -19.11 -30.56 5.86
C GLU A 380 -18.90 -31.25 4.51
N GLY A 381 -17.67 -31.23 3.99
CA GLY A 381 -17.32 -32.02 2.83
C GLY A 381 -16.05 -31.58 2.11
N ARG A 382 -15.96 -31.98 0.84
CA ARG A 382 -14.90 -31.56 -0.08
C ARG A 382 -15.39 -30.38 -0.90
N LEU A 383 -14.64 -29.29 -0.92
CA LEU A 383 -14.93 -28.12 -1.74
C LEU A 383 -14.08 -28.14 -3.00
N ASN A 384 -14.73 -28.29 -4.15
CA ASN A 384 -14.10 -28.17 -5.46
C ASN A 384 -14.08 -26.70 -5.86
N LEU A 385 -12.89 -26.18 -6.16
CA LEU A 385 -12.67 -24.81 -6.61
C LEU A 385 -12.13 -24.82 -8.04
N LEU A 386 -12.72 -23.97 -8.87
CA LEU A 386 -12.34 -23.73 -10.25
C LEU A 386 -12.07 -22.24 -10.40
N PHE A 387 -10.90 -21.90 -10.91
CA PHE A 387 -10.51 -20.56 -11.32
C PHE A 387 -10.38 -20.53 -12.84
N GLU A 388 -10.91 -19.50 -13.48
CA GLU A 388 -10.87 -19.33 -14.94
C GLU A 388 -10.50 -17.89 -15.28
N MET A 389 -9.69 -17.71 -16.31
CA MET A 389 -9.28 -16.42 -16.85
C MET A 389 -8.99 -16.54 -18.35
N ALA A 390 -8.62 -15.44 -19.00
CA ALA A 390 -8.12 -15.47 -20.36
C ALA A 390 -6.79 -16.25 -20.46
N LYS A 391 -6.52 -16.80 -21.64
CA LYS A 391 -5.30 -17.59 -21.90
C LYS A 391 -4.08 -16.68 -22.01
N GLY A 392 -2.93 -17.15 -21.54
CA GLY A 392 -1.65 -16.44 -21.66
C GLY A 392 -1.37 -15.40 -20.57
N GLU A 393 -2.24 -15.27 -19.57
CA GLU A 393 -1.97 -14.49 -18.36
C GLU A 393 -1.29 -15.37 -17.28
N ASP A 394 -0.62 -14.77 -16.29
CA ASP A 394 0.05 -15.47 -15.17
C ASP A 394 -0.39 -14.92 -13.81
N PRO A 395 -1.60 -15.22 -13.33
CA PRO A 395 -2.09 -14.75 -12.05
C PRO A 395 -1.38 -15.45 -10.89
N ASP A 396 -1.38 -14.76 -9.75
CA ASP A 396 -1.10 -15.37 -8.47
C ASP A 396 -2.40 -15.57 -7.69
N VAL A 397 -2.82 -16.83 -7.56
CA VAL A 397 -4.00 -17.22 -6.77
C VAL A 397 -3.53 -18.01 -5.55
N ARG A 398 -3.60 -17.38 -4.39
CA ARG A 398 -3.29 -18.01 -3.10
C ARG A 398 -4.56 -18.51 -2.43
N ILE A 399 -4.49 -19.72 -1.88
CA ILE A 399 -5.57 -20.37 -1.15
C ILE A 399 -5.14 -20.36 0.32
N VAL A 400 -5.78 -19.51 1.11
CA VAL A 400 -5.55 -19.42 2.55
C VAL A 400 -6.60 -20.28 3.24
N ILE A 401 -6.16 -21.33 3.93
CA ILE A 401 -7.04 -22.25 4.67
C ILE A 401 -7.02 -21.83 6.14
N LEU A 402 -8.20 -21.55 6.69
CA LEU A 402 -8.34 -21.11 8.08
C LEU A 402 -9.04 -22.16 8.94
N ARG A 403 -8.52 -22.33 10.16
CA ARG A 403 -9.10 -23.13 11.24
C ARG A 403 -9.33 -22.21 12.43
N ASP A 404 -10.57 -22.16 12.90
CA ASP A 404 -10.97 -21.29 14.01
C ASP A 404 -10.52 -19.83 13.80
N ASP A 405 -10.67 -19.35 12.56
CA ASP A 405 -10.33 -18.00 12.08
C ASP A 405 -8.82 -17.66 12.16
N LYS A 406 -7.97 -18.68 12.32
CA LYS A 406 -6.51 -18.56 12.18
C LYS A 406 -6.05 -19.27 10.93
N ALA A 407 -5.15 -18.65 10.18
CA ALA A 407 -4.56 -19.28 9.01
C ALA A 407 -3.74 -20.50 9.43
N GLU A 408 -4.00 -21.64 8.79
CA GLU A 408 -3.30 -22.91 9.01
C GLU A 408 -2.29 -23.17 7.88
N SER A 409 -2.67 -22.84 6.64
CA SER A 409 -1.79 -22.95 5.48
C SER A 409 -2.11 -21.91 4.41
N VAL A 410 -1.10 -21.60 3.60
CA VAL A 410 -1.18 -20.75 2.42
C VAL A 410 -0.64 -21.56 1.25
N GLU A 411 -1.49 -21.86 0.27
CA GLU A 411 -1.14 -22.66 -0.90
C GLU A 411 -1.25 -21.83 -2.18
N ARG A 412 -0.51 -22.19 -3.23
CA ARG A 412 -0.65 -21.56 -4.56
C ARG A 412 -1.47 -22.46 -5.47
N MET A 413 -2.54 -21.94 -6.06
CA MET A 413 -3.29 -22.66 -7.09
C MET A 413 -2.44 -22.78 -8.36
N ARG A 414 -2.29 -24.00 -8.88
CA ARG A 414 -1.66 -24.21 -10.18
C ARG A 414 -2.66 -23.88 -11.29
N ILE A 415 -2.28 -22.97 -12.18
CA ILE A 415 -3.09 -22.53 -13.30
C ILE A 415 -2.42 -22.97 -14.59
N ASN A 416 -3.19 -23.59 -15.47
CA ASN A 416 -2.69 -24.04 -16.77
C ASN A 416 -2.73 -22.85 -17.74
N GLY A 417 -1.55 -22.32 -18.10
CA GLY A 417 -1.41 -21.14 -18.97
C GLY A 417 -2.00 -21.28 -20.38
N GLU A 418 -2.09 -22.49 -20.93
CA GLU A 418 -2.70 -22.73 -22.25
C GLU A 418 -4.24 -22.63 -22.22
N THR A 419 -4.83 -22.89 -21.05
CA THR A 419 -6.28 -22.92 -20.88
C THR A 419 -6.82 -21.75 -20.07
N GLY A 420 -5.98 -21.10 -19.25
CA GLY A 420 -6.39 -20.10 -18.27
C GLY A 420 -7.12 -20.71 -17.06
N VAL A 421 -7.00 -22.02 -16.82
CA VAL A 421 -7.81 -22.74 -15.83
C VAL A 421 -6.96 -23.29 -14.69
N GLY A 422 -7.37 -22.99 -13.46
CA GLY A 422 -6.87 -23.59 -12.22
C GLY A 422 -7.94 -24.42 -11.53
N ARG A 423 -7.55 -25.56 -10.95
CA ARG A 423 -8.44 -26.41 -10.15
C ARG A 423 -7.75 -26.81 -8.86
N THR A 424 -8.50 -26.80 -7.77
CA THR A 424 -8.06 -27.35 -6.48
C THR A 424 -9.24 -27.94 -5.72
N VAL A 425 -8.94 -28.77 -4.73
CA VAL A 425 -9.92 -29.36 -3.82
C VAL A 425 -9.47 -29.08 -2.40
N VAL A 426 -10.37 -28.52 -1.59
CA VAL A 426 -10.16 -28.39 -0.14
C VAL A 426 -10.97 -29.47 0.56
N ASP A 427 -10.27 -30.48 1.08
CA ASP A 427 -10.87 -31.54 1.89
C ASP A 427 -11.23 -31.03 3.30
N ARG A 428 -12.17 -31.69 3.98
CA ARG A 428 -12.56 -31.36 5.38
C ARG A 428 -13.07 -29.91 5.57
N PHE A 429 -13.55 -29.29 4.51
CA PHE A 429 -14.17 -27.98 4.55
C PHE A 429 -15.48 -28.04 5.34
N GLY A 430 -15.63 -27.19 6.35
CA GLY A 430 -16.77 -27.22 7.27
C GLY A 430 -16.63 -28.15 8.48
N SER A 431 -15.62 -29.04 8.50
CA SER A 431 -15.34 -29.89 9.67
C SER A 431 -14.05 -29.51 10.37
N SER A 432 -12.92 -29.48 9.65
CA SER A 432 -11.63 -29.05 10.20
C SER A 432 -11.29 -27.59 9.89
N TYR A 433 -11.85 -27.03 8.81
CA TYR A 433 -11.54 -25.69 8.33
C TYR A 433 -12.79 -24.81 8.37
N SER A 434 -12.69 -23.65 9.03
CA SER A 434 -13.82 -22.74 9.29
C SER A 434 -14.17 -21.91 8.06
N HIS A 435 -13.19 -21.51 7.26
CA HIS A 435 -13.38 -20.89 5.95
C HIS A 435 -12.09 -20.95 5.12
N VAL A 436 -12.24 -20.70 3.82
CA VAL A 436 -11.12 -20.62 2.86
C VAL A 436 -11.17 -19.27 2.19
N VAL A 437 -10.03 -18.62 1.98
CA VAL A 437 -9.96 -17.37 1.22
C VAL A 437 -9.10 -17.56 -0.02
N LEU A 438 -9.64 -17.21 -1.18
CA LEU A 438 -8.85 -17.05 -2.40
C LEU A 438 -8.34 -15.61 -2.48
N ALA A 439 -7.03 -15.43 -2.47
CA ALA A 439 -6.35 -14.16 -2.67
C ALA A 439 -5.78 -14.09 -4.10
N VAL A 440 -6.45 -13.34 -4.97
CA VAL A 440 -6.19 -13.26 -6.41
C VAL A 440 -5.46 -11.95 -6.73
N SER A 441 -4.42 -12.02 -7.55
CA SER A 441 -3.76 -10.85 -8.14
C SER A 441 -3.15 -11.18 -9.51
N PHE A 442 -2.86 -10.15 -10.29
CA PHE A 442 -2.23 -10.27 -11.61
C PHE A 442 -0.99 -9.37 -11.69
N PRO A 443 0.11 -9.82 -12.32
CA PRO A 443 1.35 -9.06 -12.42
C PRO A 443 1.33 -8.01 -13.54
N SER A 444 0.35 -8.04 -14.45
CA SER A 444 0.30 -7.09 -15.57
C SER A 444 -1.08 -6.98 -16.20
N GLY A 445 -1.44 -5.77 -16.64
CA GLY A 445 -2.70 -5.51 -17.34
C GLY A 445 -3.95 -5.54 -16.45
N ASP A 446 -5.06 -5.05 -17.00
CA ASP A 446 -6.38 -5.28 -16.42
C ASP A 446 -6.87 -6.66 -16.87
N SER A 447 -7.04 -7.56 -15.92
CA SER A 447 -7.43 -8.94 -16.17
C SER A 447 -8.88 -9.19 -15.77
N GLU A 448 -9.53 -10.14 -16.45
CA GLU A 448 -10.86 -10.63 -16.11
C GLU A 448 -10.78 -12.10 -15.70
N TYR A 449 -11.41 -12.45 -14.57
CA TYR A 449 -11.45 -13.81 -14.07
C TYR A 449 -12.82 -14.23 -13.55
N GLY A 450 -12.96 -15.53 -13.37
CA GLY A 450 -14.10 -16.19 -12.75
C GLY A 450 -13.66 -17.21 -11.71
N VAL A 451 -14.53 -17.43 -10.73
CA VAL A 451 -14.36 -18.44 -9.69
C VAL A 451 -15.66 -19.22 -9.55
N SER A 452 -15.57 -20.54 -9.63
CA SER A 452 -16.66 -21.45 -9.33
C SER A 452 -16.31 -22.31 -8.12
N ALA A 453 -17.26 -22.44 -7.20
CA ALA A 453 -17.10 -23.21 -5.97
C ALA A 453 -18.28 -24.16 -5.79
N ARG A 454 -18.01 -25.46 -5.64
CA ARG A 454 -19.04 -26.48 -5.51
C ARG A 454 -18.60 -27.53 -4.50
N PHE A 455 -19.48 -27.93 -3.58
CA PHE A 455 -19.20 -29.13 -2.81
C PHE A 455 -19.19 -30.34 -3.74
N GLY A 456 -18.15 -31.17 -3.63
CA GLY A 456 -18.08 -32.44 -4.34
C GLY A 456 -19.29 -33.32 -4.06
N GLY A 457 -19.75 -34.04 -5.08
CA GLY A 457 -20.78 -35.05 -4.92
C GLY A 457 -20.23 -36.33 -4.27
N GLU A 458 -21.13 -37.22 -3.87
CA GLU A 458 -20.80 -38.65 -3.80
C GLU A 458 -20.40 -39.09 -5.22
N ILE A 459 -19.15 -39.51 -5.41
CA ILE A 459 -18.76 -40.19 -6.65
C ILE A 459 -19.34 -41.60 -6.56
N ARG A 460 -20.46 -41.84 -7.24
CA ARG A 460 -21.04 -43.18 -7.36
C ARG A 460 -20.31 -43.91 -8.47
N PHE A 461 -19.96 -45.16 -8.24
CA PHE A 461 -19.37 -46.00 -9.27
C PHE A 461 -20.42 -46.96 -9.81
N SER A 462 -20.64 -46.92 -11.11
CA SER A 462 -21.32 -48.00 -11.83
C SER A 462 -20.30 -49.12 -12.01
N VAL A 463 -20.52 -50.25 -11.35
CA VAL A 463 -19.59 -51.39 -11.37
C VAL A 463 -20.15 -52.49 -12.25
N ILE A 464 -19.37 -52.92 -13.24
CA ILE A 464 -19.68 -54.05 -14.12
C ILE A 464 -18.58 -55.10 -13.93
N ALA A 465 -18.98 -56.35 -13.69
CA ALA A 465 -18.08 -57.49 -13.69
C ALA A 465 -18.30 -58.30 -14.97
N VAL A 466 -17.27 -58.43 -15.80
CA VAL A 466 -17.31 -59.25 -17.03
C VAL A 466 -16.34 -60.42 -16.92
N PRO A 467 -16.65 -61.61 -17.48
CA PRO A 467 -15.70 -62.72 -17.53
C PRO A 467 -14.44 -62.31 -18.29
N ASN A 468 -13.26 -62.62 -17.75
CA ASN A 468 -12.01 -62.34 -18.45
C ASN A 468 -11.93 -63.24 -19.72
N PRO A 469 -11.73 -62.66 -20.91
CA PRO A 469 -11.83 -63.40 -22.18
C PRO A 469 -10.66 -64.36 -22.42
N ILE A 470 -9.57 -64.25 -21.65
CA ILE A 470 -8.35 -65.08 -21.77
C ILE A 470 -8.29 -66.11 -20.64
N HIS A 471 -8.71 -65.73 -19.43
CA HIS A 471 -8.64 -66.58 -18.25
C HIS A 471 -10.01 -66.78 -17.63
N GLY A 472 -10.70 -67.87 -18.02
CA GLY A 472 -12.07 -68.19 -17.59
C GLY A 472 -12.32 -68.42 -16.09
N ARG A 473 -11.31 -68.24 -15.22
CA ARG A 473 -11.47 -68.22 -13.75
C ARG A 473 -11.44 -66.80 -13.15
N TYR A 474 -11.22 -65.78 -13.97
CA TYR A 474 -11.07 -64.39 -13.54
C TYR A 474 -12.21 -63.54 -14.09
N TRP A 475 -12.54 -62.49 -13.35
CA TRP A 475 -13.51 -61.46 -13.73
C TRP A 475 -12.78 -60.13 -13.83
N GLU A 476 -13.06 -59.37 -14.89
CA GLU A 476 -12.66 -57.97 -14.96
C GLU A 476 -13.76 -57.13 -14.34
N VAL A 477 -13.38 -56.33 -13.34
CA VAL A 477 -14.28 -55.40 -12.67
C VAL A 477 -13.98 -54.00 -13.20
N ILE A 478 -14.93 -53.44 -13.94
CA ILE A 478 -14.85 -52.09 -14.49
C ILE A 478 -15.72 -51.20 -13.60
N ALA A 479 -15.10 -50.20 -12.98
CA ALA A 479 -15.79 -49.19 -12.16
C ALA A 479 -15.77 -47.85 -12.89
N ILE A 480 -16.95 -47.40 -13.33
CA ILE A 480 -17.13 -46.15 -14.05
C ILE A 480 -17.65 -45.10 -13.06
N PRO A 481 -16.90 -44.03 -12.76
CA PRO A 481 -17.35 -43.01 -11.82
C PRO A 481 -18.45 -42.14 -12.44
N SER A 482 -19.38 -41.65 -11.61
CA SER A 482 -20.46 -40.74 -12.02
C SER A 482 -19.97 -39.36 -12.46
N GLU A 483 -18.74 -39.00 -12.06
CA GLU A 483 -18.02 -37.79 -12.47
C GLU A 483 -16.51 -38.06 -12.41
N SER A 484 -15.71 -37.37 -13.23
CA SER A 484 -14.26 -37.57 -13.25
C SER A 484 -13.65 -37.18 -11.90
N PRO A 485 -12.94 -38.09 -11.20
CA PRO A 485 -12.47 -37.83 -9.84
C PRO A 485 -11.26 -36.87 -9.78
N GLY A 486 -10.74 -36.41 -10.92
CA GLY A 486 -9.51 -35.61 -11.01
C GLY A 486 -8.25 -36.48 -11.08
N ALA A 487 -7.13 -35.90 -11.50
CA ALA A 487 -5.89 -36.63 -11.77
C ALA A 487 -5.23 -37.23 -10.51
N ASP A 488 -5.48 -36.63 -9.34
CA ASP A 488 -4.84 -37.01 -8.06
C ASP A 488 -5.78 -37.73 -7.09
N ALA A 489 -6.96 -38.17 -7.54
CA ALA A 489 -7.87 -38.88 -6.66
C ALA A 489 -7.31 -40.24 -6.20
N PRO A 490 -7.44 -40.59 -4.92
CA PRO A 490 -7.03 -41.90 -4.44
C PRO A 490 -7.80 -43.01 -5.17
N TYR A 491 -7.10 -44.08 -5.56
CA TYR A 491 -7.72 -45.23 -6.20
C TYR A 491 -8.79 -45.83 -5.26
N PRO A 492 -10.03 -46.02 -5.74
CA PRO A 492 -11.06 -46.66 -4.93
C PRO A 492 -10.62 -48.09 -4.60
N HIS A 493 -10.87 -48.52 -3.35
CA HIS A 493 -10.65 -49.90 -2.94
C HIS A 493 -11.93 -50.72 -3.11
N LEU A 494 -11.83 -51.85 -3.82
CA LEU A 494 -12.94 -52.79 -3.89
C LEU A 494 -13.09 -53.51 -2.54
N MET A 495 -14.27 -53.41 -1.95
CA MET A 495 -14.63 -54.07 -0.70
C MET A 495 -15.64 -55.19 -0.99
N PHE A 496 -15.38 -56.40 -0.51
CA PHE A 496 -16.35 -57.51 -0.58
C PHE A 496 -16.61 -58.04 0.84
N LYS A 497 -17.88 -58.03 1.27
CA LYS A 497 -18.31 -58.44 2.62
C LYS A 497 -17.47 -57.79 3.75
N GLY A 498 -17.20 -56.49 3.62
CA GLY A 498 -16.47 -55.71 4.63
C GLY A 498 -14.96 -55.95 4.65
N ARG A 499 -14.39 -56.67 3.68
CA ARG A 499 -12.93 -56.86 3.55
C ARG A 499 -12.42 -56.26 2.24
N LYS A 500 -11.25 -55.62 2.32
CA LYS A 500 -10.52 -55.14 1.14
C LYS A 500 -10.09 -56.36 0.32
N VAL A 501 -10.47 -56.37 -0.96
CA VAL A 501 -10.03 -57.40 -1.91
C VAL A 501 -8.57 -57.09 -2.28
N GLY A 502 -7.70 -58.12 -2.27
CA GLY A 502 -6.23 -58.02 -2.23
C GLY A 502 -5.53 -57.25 -3.38
N SER A 503 -4.23 -56.96 -3.18
CA SER A 503 -3.39 -55.92 -3.80
C SER A 503 -2.89 -56.12 -5.25
N ASP A 504 -3.32 -57.15 -5.98
CA ASP A 504 -2.72 -57.52 -7.27
C ASP A 504 -3.49 -57.02 -8.51
N TRP A 505 -4.17 -55.88 -8.42
CA TRP A 505 -4.95 -55.34 -9.54
C TRP A 505 -4.28 -54.11 -10.17
N LYS A 506 -3.96 -54.20 -11.48
CA LYS A 506 -3.70 -53.03 -12.32
C LYS A 506 -5.03 -52.52 -12.87
N MET A 507 -5.61 -51.50 -12.23
CA MET A 507 -6.76 -50.79 -12.77
C MET A 507 -6.29 -49.92 -13.96
N LYS A 508 -6.82 -50.18 -15.16
CA LYS A 508 -6.59 -49.34 -16.34
C LYS A 508 -7.84 -48.48 -16.54
N LEU A 509 -7.72 -47.17 -16.30
CA LEU A 509 -8.75 -46.22 -16.68
C LEU A 509 -8.71 -46.10 -18.20
N THR A 510 -9.78 -46.52 -18.88
CA THR A 510 -10.01 -46.18 -20.29
C THR A 510 -10.91 -44.96 -20.33
N SER A 511 -10.43 -43.92 -21.03
CA SER A 511 -11.08 -42.63 -21.24
C SER A 511 -12.46 -42.75 -21.88
#